data_AF-A0A7C6TZX1-F1
#
_entry.id   AF-A0A7C6TZX1-F1
#
_cell.length_a   1.000
_cell.length_b   1.000
_cell.length_c   1.000
_cell.angle_alpha   90.00
_cell.angle_beta   90.00
_cell.angle_gamma   90.00
#
_symmetry.space_group_name_H-M   'P 1'
#
loop_
_entity.id
_entity.type
_entity.pdbx_description
1 polymer ?
#
loop_
_entity_poly.entity_id
_entity_poly.type
_entity_poly.pdbx_seq_one_letter_code
_entity_poly.pdbx_strand_id
1 'polypeptide(L)' 'ELGTRHRAALGITEQSDAIAVIISEETGVISLAVDGKLTRYLDEKSLKQMLAGLLESENGIFQFQLFQWRS' A
#
# COMPACT_ATOMS: atom_id res chain seq x y z
N GLU A 1 -3.63 -3.26 21.37
CA GLU A 1 -4.23 -1.92 21.17
C GLU A 1 -3.59 -1.21 19.97
N LEU A 2 -4.01 0.01 19.63
CA LEU A 2 -3.40 0.81 18.56
C LEU A 2 -2.39 1.82 19.14
N GLY A 3 -1.11 1.59 18.89
CA GLY A 3 -0.02 2.50 19.27
C GLY A 3 0.11 3.73 18.37
N THR A 4 1.09 4.59 18.68
CA THR A 4 1.36 5.83 17.92
C THR A 4 1.64 5.59 16.44
N ARG A 5 2.35 4.51 16.09
CA ARG A 5 2.63 4.13 14.69
C ARG A 5 1.37 3.87 13.88
N HIS A 6 0.37 3.22 14.48
CA HIS A 6 -0.89 2.94 13.80
C HIS A 6 -1.65 4.25 13.53
N ARG A 7 -1.68 5.17 14.51
CA ARG A 7 -2.34 6.47 14.34
C ARG A 7 -1.63 7.35 13.30
N ALA A 8 -0.30 7.36 13.32
CA ALA A 8 0.50 8.09 12.32
C ALA A 8 0.27 7.54 10.90
N ALA A 9 0.26 6.21 10.76
CA ALA A 9 -0.04 5.55 9.50
C ALA A 9 -1.47 5.87 9.02
N LEU A 10 -2.46 5.83 9.90
CA LEU A 10 -3.83 6.19 9.53
C LEU A 10 -3.88 7.63 9.00
N GLY A 11 -3.33 8.58 9.75
CA GLY A 11 -3.37 10.00 9.39
C GLY A 11 -2.70 10.34 8.06
N ILE A 12 -1.55 9.74 7.74
CA ILE A 12 -0.91 9.99 6.43
C ILE A 12 -1.73 9.41 5.28
N THR A 13 -2.32 8.23 5.47
CA THR A 13 -3.12 7.54 4.44
C THR A 13 -4.53 8.10 4.28
N GLU A 14 -5.02 8.91 5.21
CA GLU A 14 -6.28 9.65 5.08
C GLU A 14 -6.14 10.89 4.20
N GLN A 15 -4.93 11.47 4.13
CA GLN A 15 -4.65 12.73 3.44
C GLN A 15 -3.84 12.53 2.15
N SER A 16 -3.53 11.30 1.78
CA SER A 16 -2.75 10.97 0.59
C SER A 16 -3.08 9.58 0.07
N ASP A 17 -2.58 9.26 -1.12
CA ASP A 17 -2.58 7.93 -1.73
C ASP A 17 -1.46 7.03 -1.17
N ALA A 18 -0.80 7.44 -0.07
CA ALA A 18 0.26 6.67 0.54
C ALA A 18 -0.25 5.30 1.01
N ILE A 19 0.64 4.32 0.95
CA ILE A 19 0.46 2.99 1.51
C ILE A 19 1.44 2.85 2.67
N ALA A 20 0.94 2.60 3.88
CA ALA A 20 1.76 2.50 5.08
C ALA A 20 1.75 1.08 5.65
N VAL A 21 2.92 0.46 5.75
CA VAL A 21 3.11 -0.83 6.42
C VAL A 21 3.56 -0.57 7.86
N ILE A 22 2.93 -1.24 8.83
CA ILE A 22 3.16 -1.05 10.26
C ILE A 22 3.52 -2.40 10.88
N ILE A 23 4.56 -2.41 11.70
CA ILE A 23 4.96 -3.57 12.49
C ILE A 23 4.84 -3.20 13.98
N SER A 24 4.07 -3.99 14.73
CA SER A 24 3.94 -3.84 16.18
C SER A 24 5.23 -4.25 16.88
N GLU A 25 5.75 -3.39 17.75
CA GLU A 25 6.96 -3.69 18.56
C GLU A 25 6.71 -4.76 19.62
N GLU A 26 5.50 -4.78 20.17
CA GLU A 26 5.13 -5.69 21.26
C GLU A 26 4.79 -7.08 20.74
N THR A 27 4.15 -7.16 19.57
CA THR A 27 3.53 -8.41 19.09
C THR A 27 4.11 -8.90 17.77
N GLY A 28 4.90 -8.09 17.06
CA GLY A 28 5.38 -8.40 15.72
C GLY A 28 4.28 -8.42 14.65
N VAL A 29 3.03 -8.15 15.02
CA VAL A 29 1.89 -8.17 14.09
C VAL A 29 2.08 -7.12 13.01
N ILE A 30 1.92 -7.56 11.76
CA ILE A 30 1.93 -6.72 10.58
C ILE A 30 0.53 -6.14 10.37
N SER A 31 0.48 -4.85 10.08
CA SER A 31 -0.72 -4.13 9.67
C SER A 31 -0.42 -3.26 8.45
N LEU A 32 -1.45 -2.94 7.68
CA LEU A 32 -1.39 -2.10 6.49
C LEU A 32 -2.45 -1.01 6.61
N ALA A 33 -2.06 0.25 6.42
CA ALA A 33 -2.98 1.37 6.28
C ALA A 33 -2.97 1.86 4.82
N VAL A 34 -4.16 2.04 4.25
CA VAL A 34 -4.40 2.54 2.89
C VAL A 34 -5.75 3.26 2.90
N ASP A 35 -5.86 4.44 2.29
CA ASP A 35 -7.14 5.15 2.15
C ASP A 35 -7.87 5.32 3.51
N GLY A 36 -7.10 5.67 4.55
CA GLY A 36 -7.58 5.80 5.93
C GLY A 36 -8.13 4.52 6.57
N LYS A 37 -7.93 3.35 5.95
CA LYS A 37 -8.38 2.05 6.47
C LYS A 37 -7.21 1.23 6.97
N LEU A 38 -7.33 0.71 8.18
CA LEU A 38 -6.31 -0.14 8.81
C LEU A 38 -6.71 -1.61 8.73
N THR A 39 -5.92 -2.39 8.00
CA THR A 39 -5.98 -3.86 7.97
C THR A 39 -4.92 -4.42 8.91
N ARG A 40 -5.31 -5.32 9.82
CA ARG A 40 -4.42 -5.86 10.87
C ARG A 40 -4.29 -7.37 10.75
N TYR A 41 -3.28 -7.94 11.41
CA TYR A 41 -3.02 -9.38 11.45
C TYR A 41 -2.76 -9.97 10.06
N LEU A 42 -1.98 -9.23 9.27
CA LEU A 42 -1.54 -9.72 7.96
C LEU A 42 -0.40 -10.72 8.14
N ASP A 43 -0.49 -11.81 7.39
CA ASP A 43 0.65 -12.70 7.14
C ASP A 43 1.46 -12.19 5.93
N GLU A 44 2.66 -12.73 5.76
CA GLU A 44 3.56 -12.34 4.67
C GLU A 44 2.91 -12.52 3.30
N LYS A 45 2.15 -13.60 3.12
CA LYS A 45 1.47 -13.92 1.86
C LYS A 45 0.40 -12.89 1.53
N SER A 46 -0.49 -12.56 2.47
CA SER A 46 -1.54 -11.57 2.23
C SER A 46 -0.96 -10.18 2.06
N LEU A 47 0.07 -9.81 2.83
CA LEU A 47 0.77 -8.53 2.66
C LEU A 47 1.30 -8.40 1.22
N LYS A 48 1.99 -9.43 0.73
CA LYS A 48 2.56 -9.42 -0.63
C LYS A 48 1.46 -9.32 -1.70
N GLN A 49 0.36 -10.05 -1.54
CA GLN A 49 -0.77 -9.99 -2.47
C GLN A 49 -1.43 -8.60 -2.48
N MET A 50 -1.65 -8.01 -1.30
CA MET A 50 -2.21 -6.66 -1.20
C MET A 50 -1.28 -5.62 -1.81
N LEU A 51 0.02 -5.67 -1.50
CA LEU A 51 1.00 -4.72 -2.06
C LEU A 51 1.13 -4.87 -3.57
N ALA A 52 1.11 -6.09 -4.11
CA ALA A 52 1.12 -6.32 -5.56
C ALA A 52 -0.10 -5.65 -6.22
N GLY A 53 -1.31 -5.92 -5.71
CA GLY A 53 -2.53 -5.33 -6.28
C GLY A 53 -2.61 -3.80 -6.14
N LEU A 54 -1.98 -3.22 -5.12
CA LEU A 54 -1.97 -1.76 -4.90
C LEU A 54 -0.87 -1.03 -5.68
N LEU A 55 0.26 -1.68 -5.95
CA LEU A 55 1.43 -1.07 -6.60
C LEU A 55 1.56 -1.44 -8.08
N GLU A 56 0.76 -2.37 -8.58
CA GLU A 56 0.68 -2.66 -10.01
C GLU A 56 0.10 -1.44 -10.75
N SER A 57 1.01 -0.62 -11.29
CA SER A 57 0.72 0.33 -12.37
C SER A 57 0.30 -0.45 -13.61
N GLU A 58 -0.60 0.11 -14.43
CA GLU A 58 -0.91 -0.38 -15.78
C GLU A 58 0.36 -0.42 -16.64
N ASN A 59 1.15 -1.47 -16.46
CA ASN A 59 2.32 -1.77 -17.26
C ASN A 59 1.81 -2.27 -18.62
N GLY A 60 1.72 -1.36 -19.59
CA GLY A 60 2.04 -1.74 -20.97
C GLY A 60 1.10 -1.34 -22.10
N ILE A 61 0.52 -0.12 -22.13
CA ILE A 61 -0.09 0.39 -23.38
C ILE A 61 0.56 1.70 -23.88
N PHE A 62 1.22 2.47 -23.00
CA PHE A 62 1.79 3.76 -23.41
C PHE A 62 3.02 3.70 -24.31
N GLN A 63 3.81 2.62 -24.27
CA GLN A 63 4.98 2.52 -25.16
C GLN A 63 4.58 2.30 -26.63
N PHE A 64 3.46 1.64 -26.92
CA PHE A 64 3.06 1.36 -28.30
C PHE A 64 2.38 2.57 -28.98
N GLN A 65 1.59 3.37 -28.24
CA GLN A 65 0.95 4.57 -28.79
C GLN A 65 1.92 5.72 -29.07
N LEU A 66 2.99 5.87 -28.26
CA LEU A 66 3.98 6.93 -28.46
C LEU A 66 4.83 6.74 -29.73
N PHE A 67 5.04 5.50 -30.18
CA PHE A 67 5.80 5.23 -31.41
C PHE A 67 4.99 5.47 -32.70
N GLN A 68 3.66 5.32 -32.66
CA GLN A 68 2.80 5.56 -33.84
C GLN A 68 2.59 7.05 -34.16
N TRP A 69 2.81 7.95 -33.20
CA TRP A 69 2.62 9.40 -33.39
C TRP A 69 3.75 10.08 -34.19
N ARG A 70 4.81 9.33 -34.54
CA ARG A 70 5.99 9.83 -35.25
C ARG A 70 6.13 9.26 -36.67
N SER A 71 5.13 8.56 -37.19
CA SER A 71 5.08 8.05 -38.58
C SER A 71 3.97 8.73 -39.37
#